data_AF-A0A3B3Y2S0-F1
#
_entry.id   AF-A0A3B3Y2S0-F1
#
_cell.length_a   1.000
_cell.length_b   1.000
_cell.length_c   1.000
_cell.angle_alpha   90.00
_cell.angle_beta   90.00
_cell.angle_gamma   90.00
#
_symmetry.space_group_name_H-M   'P 1'
#
loop_
_entity.id
_entity.type
_entity.pdbx_description
1 polymer ?
#
loop_
_entity_poly.entity_id
_entity_poly.type
_entity_poly.pdbx_seq_one_letter_code
_entity_poly.pdbx_strand_id
1 'polypeptide(L)'
;MASADPGPDVVEPLKRCSSNNLLHPDMSEKKDEDGGLTMAVKHKPLNLVLCGRRGPLKASAARAILGHEDLPSQRVRRQGEAFGRQVSLVELPALGGKAQQQKVMEESFRCVSLCDPEGVHAFILVLPVGPLTDEDKGELHTIQDTFSSRVNDFTIILFTTELDPEHPAVVNFVHRDKDIQDLLQICGGRYLVLNIRDRRQIRGLMETVETIRGEKSSVFSTDLFTKVLIERILKVESELQDVKQKSEDEHQSTKQLRKETEEVKKREEELKKKHREEIKSLQSQHEQQRKQQIQLLKEKDETIEKRKKEQEEEGKKWRKQEELQRKEWKQKLEASENRVKVEREQREAAEKKLEQSRRDWARDRVAWDKEKDGILERMHQELKQNLQETKQNLEEERDRYRKLQEDFYQKRRKWTYLGFTLLLAVCLVLLYVYHRH
;
A
#
# COMPACT_ATOMS: atom_id res chain seq x y z
N MET A 1 -37.56 -37.92 4.15
CA MET A 1 -36.96 -39.14 4.71
C MET A 1 -36.55 -38.82 6.13
N ALA A 2 -37.08 -39.35 7.23
CA ALA A 2 -38.22 -40.20 7.57
C ALA A 2 -38.66 -39.68 8.96
N SER A 3 -39.91 -39.29 9.21
CA SER A 3 -41.08 -40.13 9.55
C SER A 3 -41.01 -40.73 10.96
N ALA A 4 -41.89 -40.26 11.85
CA ALA A 4 -42.71 -41.12 12.73
C ALA A 4 -43.83 -40.29 13.41
N ASP A 5 -45.04 -40.56 12.95
CA ASP A 5 -46.37 -40.50 13.60
C ASP A 5 -47.04 -41.86 13.23
N PRO A 6 -48.24 -42.32 13.68
CA PRO A 6 -49.27 -41.69 14.53
C PRO A 6 -50.04 -42.59 15.54
N GLY A 7 -50.76 -41.97 16.48
CA GLY A 7 -52.10 -42.32 17.03
C GLY A 7 -52.36 -43.69 17.71
N PRO A 8 -53.60 -43.99 18.20
CA PRO A 8 -54.85 -43.23 18.06
C PRO A 8 -55.78 -43.12 19.30
N ASP A 9 -56.69 -42.13 19.22
CA ASP A 9 -58.13 -42.03 19.54
C ASP A 9 -58.86 -42.72 20.73
N VAL A 10 -59.58 -41.83 21.45
CA VAL A 10 -61.02 -41.82 21.84
C VAL A 10 -61.54 -42.88 22.83
N VAL A 11 -62.21 -42.43 23.91
CA VAL A 11 -63.59 -42.81 24.36
C VAL A 11 -63.96 -42.01 25.64
N GLU A 12 -65.03 -41.22 25.55
CA GLU A 12 -65.85 -40.60 26.64
C GLU A 12 -66.83 -41.65 27.24
N PRO A 13 -67.77 -41.35 28.16
CA PRO A 13 -67.77 -40.77 29.51
C PRO A 13 -68.36 -41.80 30.54
N LEU A 14 -68.52 -41.47 31.84
CA LEU A 14 -69.71 -41.87 32.65
C LEU A 14 -69.70 -41.38 34.11
N LYS A 15 -70.82 -40.73 34.45
CA LYS A 15 -71.44 -40.47 35.75
C LYS A 15 -71.25 -41.57 36.80
N ARG A 16 -71.16 -41.15 38.08
CA ARG A 16 -72.03 -41.74 39.11
C ARG A 16 -72.44 -40.73 40.18
N CYS A 17 -73.74 -40.44 40.18
CA CYS A 17 -74.47 -39.82 41.28
C CYS A 17 -74.62 -40.81 42.45
N SER A 18 -74.75 -40.30 43.67
CA SER A 18 -75.79 -40.70 44.64
C SER A 18 -75.73 -39.68 45.78
N SER A 19 -76.66 -38.73 45.89
CA SER A 19 -77.99 -38.88 46.48
C SER A 19 -77.94 -39.54 47.86
N ASN A 20 -78.29 -38.78 48.89
CA ASN A 20 -79.37 -39.10 49.83
C ASN A 20 -79.77 -37.84 50.61
N ASN A 21 -80.89 -37.23 50.19
CA ASN A 21 -81.80 -36.54 51.09
C ASN A 21 -82.70 -37.62 51.71
N LEU A 22 -82.83 -37.67 53.02
CA LEU A 22 -83.98 -38.25 53.70
C LEU A 22 -84.27 -37.43 54.97
N LEU A 23 -85.55 -37.09 55.10
CA LEU A 23 -86.13 -36.15 56.04
C LEU A 23 -86.33 -36.74 57.45
N HIS A 24 -86.33 -35.82 58.41
CA HIS A 24 -87.09 -35.75 59.68
C HIS A 24 -86.77 -36.76 60.81
N PRO A 25 -86.79 -36.26 62.07
CA PRO A 25 -88.07 -36.09 62.77
C PRO A 25 -88.30 -34.71 63.38
N ASP A 26 -89.58 -34.39 63.45
CA ASP A 26 -90.22 -33.31 64.18
C ASP A 26 -90.58 -33.78 65.61
N MET A 27 -90.84 -32.80 66.49
CA MET A 27 -91.48 -32.86 67.82
C MET A 27 -90.73 -33.59 68.96
N SER A 28 -90.26 -32.83 69.96
CA SER A 28 -90.97 -32.64 71.25
C SER A 28 -90.09 -32.07 72.38
N GLU A 29 -90.71 -31.16 73.14
CA GLU A 29 -90.49 -30.87 74.57
C GLU A 29 -89.23 -30.10 75.05
N LYS A 30 -89.42 -28.77 75.09
CA LYS A 30 -89.43 -27.90 76.29
C LYS A 30 -88.49 -28.19 77.48
N LYS A 31 -87.87 -27.07 77.91
CA LYS A 31 -87.57 -26.61 79.29
C LYS A 31 -86.35 -27.25 79.97
N ASP A 32 -85.48 -26.55 80.69
CA ASP A 32 -85.35 -25.14 81.09
C ASP A 32 -83.85 -24.89 81.39
N GLU A 33 -83.43 -23.63 81.20
CA GLU A 33 -82.37 -22.88 81.90
C GLU A 33 -81.07 -23.56 82.38
N ASP A 34 -79.93 -23.16 81.79
CA ASP A 34 -78.80 -22.58 82.56
C ASP A 34 -77.83 -21.77 81.67
N GLY A 35 -77.37 -20.64 82.20
CA GLY A 35 -76.04 -20.04 82.02
C GLY A 35 -75.46 -19.80 80.62
N GLY A 36 -75.33 -18.52 80.24
CA GLY A 36 -74.46 -18.15 79.13
C GLY A 36 -74.34 -16.66 78.84
N LEU A 37 -73.67 -15.92 79.73
CA LEU A 37 -73.21 -14.56 79.47
C LEU A 37 -72.38 -14.54 78.17
N THR A 38 -72.90 -13.93 77.10
CA THR A 38 -72.17 -13.77 75.84
C THR A 38 -70.95 -12.88 76.08
N MET A 39 -69.78 -13.50 76.21
CA MET A 39 -68.50 -12.81 76.25
C MET A 39 -68.27 -12.13 74.89
N ALA A 40 -68.52 -10.82 74.81
CA ALA A 40 -68.13 -10.01 73.67
C ALA A 40 -66.60 -10.08 73.53
N VAL A 41 -66.11 -10.78 72.51
CA VAL A 41 -64.69 -10.82 72.16
C VAL A 41 -64.28 -9.40 71.78
N LYS A 42 -63.58 -8.69 72.67
CA LYS A 42 -63.02 -7.36 72.37
C LYS A 42 -61.89 -7.52 71.35
N HIS A 43 -62.17 -7.24 70.09
CA HIS A 43 -61.15 -7.18 69.04
C HIS A 43 -60.15 -6.05 69.34
N LYS A 44 -58.84 -6.31 69.15
CA LYS A 44 -57.79 -5.30 69.32
C LYS A 44 -58.02 -4.11 68.36
N PRO A 45 -57.75 -2.86 68.77
CA PRO A 45 -57.90 -1.68 67.91
C PRO A 45 -57.09 -1.80 66.61
N LEU A 46 -57.58 -1.19 65.54
CA LEU A 46 -56.97 -1.22 64.22
C LEU A 46 -56.52 0.18 63.79
N ASN A 47 -55.26 0.34 63.38
CA ASN A 47 -54.75 1.59 62.82
C ASN A 47 -54.60 1.47 61.30
N LEU A 48 -55.32 2.30 60.54
CA LEU A 48 -55.20 2.38 59.08
C LEU A 48 -54.70 3.75 58.68
N VAL A 49 -53.82 3.79 57.68
CA VAL A 49 -53.33 5.05 57.10
C VAL A 49 -53.98 5.26 55.74
N LEU A 50 -54.73 6.33 55.55
CA LEU A 50 -55.29 6.69 54.25
C LEU A 50 -54.24 7.48 53.45
N CYS A 51 -53.85 6.96 52.28
CA CYS A 51 -52.88 7.57 51.40
C CYS A 51 -53.44 7.74 49.97
N GLY A 52 -52.73 8.53 49.16
CA GLY A 52 -53.15 8.89 47.82
C GLY A 52 -53.28 10.40 47.62
N ARG A 53 -53.30 10.79 46.34
CA ARG A 53 -53.19 12.18 45.91
C ARG A 53 -54.39 13.03 46.32
N ARG A 54 -55.60 12.50 46.17
CA ARG A 54 -56.86 13.26 46.27
C ARG A 54 -57.34 13.36 47.72
N GLY A 55 -57.03 14.46 48.40
CA GLY A 55 -57.49 14.76 49.77
C GLY A 55 -59.00 14.61 50.00
N PRO A 56 -59.87 15.21 49.17
CA PRO A 56 -61.32 15.06 49.31
C PRO A 56 -61.79 13.59 49.24
N LEU A 57 -61.14 12.78 48.39
CA LEU A 57 -61.48 11.38 48.23
C LEU A 57 -61.10 10.55 49.46
N LYS A 58 -59.91 10.81 50.03
CA LYS A 58 -59.50 10.23 51.33
C LYS A 58 -60.48 10.61 52.44
N ALA A 59 -60.91 11.88 52.49
CA ALA A 59 -61.87 12.34 53.47
C ALA A 59 -63.24 11.64 53.32
N SER A 60 -63.72 11.42 52.10
CA SER A 60 -64.95 10.67 51.82
C SER A 60 -64.83 9.19 52.21
N ALA A 61 -63.71 8.54 51.85
CA ALA A 61 -63.42 7.17 52.26
C ALA A 61 -63.37 7.04 53.79
N ALA A 62 -62.75 8.00 54.48
CA ALA A 62 -62.70 8.02 55.95
C ALA A 62 -64.10 8.05 56.59
N ARG A 63 -65.01 8.87 56.05
CA ARG A 63 -66.40 8.95 56.52
C ARG A 63 -67.15 7.65 56.27
N ALA A 64 -67.01 7.05 55.09
CA ALA A 64 -67.67 5.79 54.74
C ALA A 64 -67.20 4.62 55.64
N ILE A 65 -65.88 4.54 55.93
CA ILE A 65 -65.32 3.52 56.81
C ILE A 65 -65.86 3.68 58.24
N LEU A 66 -65.77 4.88 58.83
CA LEU A 66 -66.15 5.12 60.23
C LEU A 66 -67.65 5.28 60.46
N GLY A 67 -68.43 5.68 59.45
CA GLY A 67 -69.89 5.73 59.55
C GLY A 67 -70.51 6.96 60.19
N HIS A 68 -69.73 8.02 60.37
CA HIS A 68 -70.21 9.27 60.98
C HIS A 68 -70.07 10.43 59.98
N GLU A 69 -71.14 11.22 59.84
CA GLU A 69 -71.17 12.40 58.97
C GLU A 69 -70.52 13.64 59.63
N ASP A 70 -70.51 13.71 60.97
CA ASP A 70 -70.09 14.89 61.76
C ASP A 70 -68.64 14.85 62.27
N LEU A 71 -67.71 14.29 61.50
CA LEU A 71 -66.28 14.35 61.87
C LEU A 71 -65.66 15.65 61.31
N PRO A 72 -65.06 16.52 62.14
CA PRO A 72 -64.42 17.74 61.65
C PRO A 72 -63.34 17.37 60.63
N SER A 73 -63.44 17.96 59.44
CA SER A 73 -62.61 17.68 58.26
C SER A 73 -61.10 17.90 58.50
N GLN A 74 -60.72 18.54 59.61
CA GLN A 74 -59.37 19.03 59.91
C GLN A 74 -58.57 18.14 60.88
N ARG A 75 -59.10 16.99 61.33
CA ARG A 75 -58.36 16.06 62.21
C ARG A 75 -57.52 15.06 61.40
N VAL A 76 -56.21 15.05 61.65
CA VAL A 76 -55.21 14.13 61.07
C VAL A 76 -55.44 12.67 61.52
N ARG A 77 -55.98 12.45 62.72
CA ARG A 77 -56.39 11.14 63.25
C ARG A 77 -57.87 11.17 63.60
N ARG A 78 -58.62 10.19 63.11
CA ARG A 78 -60.05 9.98 63.38
C ARG A 78 -60.25 8.60 63.98
N GLN A 79 -61.09 8.49 65.00
CA GLN A 79 -61.39 7.21 65.65
C GLN A 79 -62.90 6.99 65.62
N GLY A 80 -63.30 5.73 65.47
CA GLY A 80 -64.70 5.33 65.53
C GLY A 80 -64.82 3.81 65.62
N GLU A 81 -66.05 3.33 65.69
CA GLU A 81 -66.35 1.91 65.68
C GLU A 81 -66.82 1.50 64.28
N ALA A 82 -66.24 0.45 63.73
CA ALA A 82 -66.68 -0.17 62.48
C ALA A 82 -66.81 -1.68 62.72
N PHE A 83 -68.02 -2.21 62.50
CA PHE A 83 -68.34 -3.65 62.66
C PHE A 83 -67.92 -4.23 64.03
N GLY A 84 -68.22 -3.53 65.13
CA GLY A 84 -67.91 -4.02 66.48
C GLY A 84 -66.44 -3.84 66.91
N ARG A 85 -65.63 -3.13 66.11
CA ARG A 85 -64.20 -2.95 66.34
C ARG A 85 -63.79 -1.48 66.31
N GLN A 86 -62.90 -1.09 67.23
CA GLN A 86 -62.32 0.24 67.25
C GLN A 86 -61.32 0.41 66.09
N VAL A 87 -61.54 1.42 65.25
CA VAL A 87 -60.70 1.76 64.10
C VAL A 87 -60.19 3.19 64.23
N SER A 88 -58.89 3.36 64.05
CA SER A 88 -58.19 4.63 63.99
C SER A 88 -57.72 4.86 62.55
N LEU A 89 -58.25 5.89 61.89
CA LEU A 89 -57.82 6.34 60.57
C LEU A 89 -56.87 7.52 60.73
N VAL A 90 -55.66 7.39 60.21
CA VAL A 90 -54.68 8.48 60.09
C VAL A 90 -54.59 8.88 58.63
N GLU A 91 -54.76 10.16 58.33
CA GLU A 91 -54.59 10.65 56.96
C GLU A 91 -53.13 10.99 56.69
N LEU A 92 -52.52 10.37 55.69
CA LEU A 92 -51.24 10.76 55.13
C LEU A 92 -51.49 11.84 54.05
N PRO A 93 -51.05 13.09 54.24
CA PRO A 93 -51.15 14.13 53.20
C PRO A 93 -50.46 13.69 51.91
N ALA A 94 -50.89 14.22 50.77
CA ALA A 94 -50.21 13.94 49.51
C ALA A 94 -48.72 14.32 49.63
N LEU A 95 -47.84 13.41 49.28
CA LEU A 95 -46.39 13.57 49.38
C LEU A 95 -45.81 14.16 48.08
N GLY A 96 -46.40 13.81 46.94
CA GLY A 96 -46.08 14.34 45.63
C GLY A 96 -46.33 15.85 45.53
N GLY A 97 -45.43 16.54 44.82
CA GLY A 97 -45.49 18.00 44.65
C GLY A 97 -44.93 18.81 45.82
N LYS A 98 -44.45 18.18 46.91
CA LYS A 98 -43.71 18.88 47.97
C LYS A 98 -42.30 19.21 47.51
N ALA A 99 -41.94 20.49 47.52
CA ALA A 99 -40.62 20.96 47.07
C ALA A 99 -39.45 20.57 47.99
N GLN A 100 -39.72 20.08 49.20
CA GLN A 100 -38.69 19.78 50.21
C GLN A 100 -38.83 18.35 50.72
N GLN A 101 -37.77 17.54 50.53
CA GLN A 101 -37.69 16.16 51.01
C GLN A 101 -37.88 16.05 52.53
N GLN A 102 -37.44 17.06 53.28
CA GLN A 102 -37.65 17.13 54.72
C GLN A 102 -39.15 17.09 55.10
N LYS A 103 -40.01 17.84 54.40
CA LYS A 103 -41.46 17.85 54.64
C LYS A 103 -42.16 16.55 54.25
N VAL A 104 -41.59 15.82 53.28
CA VAL A 104 -42.05 14.47 52.93
C VAL A 104 -41.74 13.52 54.08
N MET A 105 -40.52 13.59 54.63
CA MET A 105 -40.08 12.76 55.74
C MET A 105 -40.84 13.04 57.04
N GLU A 106 -41.04 14.31 57.38
CA GLU A 106 -41.76 14.73 58.59
C GLU A 106 -43.20 14.23 58.62
N GLU A 107 -43.96 14.42 57.53
CA GLU A 107 -45.35 13.94 57.46
C GLU A 107 -45.43 12.41 57.44
N SER A 108 -44.45 11.74 56.81
CA SER A 108 -44.39 10.28 56.76
C SER A 108 -44.11 9.68 58.13
N PHE A 109 -43.10 10.21 58.84
CA PHE A 109 -42.78 9.83 60.21
C PHE A 109 -43.98 10.10 61.13
N ARG A 110 -44.56 11.29 61.06
CA ARG A 110 -45.73 11.67 61.86
C ARG A 110 -46.89 10.69 61.70
N CYS A 111 -47.19 10.25 60.48
CA CYS A 111 -48.29 9.31 60.23
C CYS A 111 -48.05 7.94 60.86
N VAL A 112 -46.83 7.43 60.78
CA VAL A 112 -46.46 6.14 61.40
C VAL A 112 -46.46 6.26 62.92
N SER A 113 -45.85 7.32 63.48
CA SER A 113 -45.78 7.52 64.94
C SER A 113 -47.14 7.76 65.59
N LEU A 114 -48.11 8.33 64.87
CA LEU A 114 -49.49 8.45 65.37
C LEU A 114 -50.20 7.10 65.55
N CYS A 115 -49.63 6.02 64.99
CA CYS A 115 -50.14 4.66 65.11
C CYS A 115 -49.36 3.81 66.13
N ASP A 116 -48.35 4.36 66.81
CA ASP A 116 -47.59 3.64 67.85
C ASP A 116 -48.42 3.48 69.14
N PRO A 117 -48.18 2.39 69.92
CA PRO A 117 -47.22 1.30 69.67
C PRO A 117 -47.73 0.20 68.75
N GLU A 118 -49.03 0.15 68.43
CA GLU A 118 -49.63 -0.96 67.67
C GLU A 118 -49.24 -0.97 66.19
N GLY A 119 -48.62 0.10 65.69
CA GLY A 119 -48.18 0.25 64.31
C GLY A 119 -49.33 0.42 63.32
N VAL A 120 -48.97 0.66 62.06
CA VAL A 120 -49.92 0.75 60.95
C VAL A 120 -50.26 -0.67 60.48
N HIS A 121 -51.54 -1.01 60.51
CA HIS A 121 -52.02 -2.33 60.14
C HIS A 121 -52.24 -2.46 58.64
N ALA A 122 -52.71 -1.40 58.00
CA ALA A 122 -52.72 -1.29 56.55
C ALA A 122 -52.66 0.18 56.09
N PHE A 123 -51.99 0.38 54.97
CA PHE A 123 -52.11 1.59 54.17
C PHE A 123 -53.27 1.40 53.20
N ILE A 124 -54.16 2.36 53.11
CA ILE A 124 -55.32 2.34 52.22
C ILE A 124 -55.07 3.37 51.14
N LEU A 125 -54.68 2.91 49.95
CA LEU A 125 -54.46 3.77 48.79
C LEU A 125 -55.82 4.08 48.16
N VAL A 126 -56.30 5.31 48.36
CA VAL A 126 -57.63 5.71 47.91
C VAL A 126 -57.59 6.26 46.49
N LEU A 127 -58.29 5.60 45.57
CA LEU A 127 -58.35 5.93 44.14
C LEU A 127 -59.80 5.96 43.64
N PRO A 128 -60.16 6.80 42.67
CA PRO A 128 -61.45 6.69 41.99
C PRO A 128 -61.45 5.49 41.05
N VAL A 129 -62.63 4.95 40.75
CA VAL A 129 -62.80 4.07 39.58
C VAL A 129 -62.60 4.91 38.32
N GLY A 130 -61.45 4.78 37.70
CA GLY A 130 -61.04 5.49 36.48
C GLY A 130 -59.53 5.45 36.28
N PRO A 131 -59.03 5.77 35.07
CA PRO A 131 -57.61 5.64 34.72
C PRO A 131 -56.67 6.36 35.69
N LEU A 132 -55.51 5.77 35.99
CA LEU A 132 -54.49 6.40 36.82
C LEU A 132 -53.87 7.59 36.10
N THR A 133 -53.84 8.76 36.75
CA THR A 133 -53.11 9.92 36.19
C THR A 133 -51.62 9.83 36.51
N ASP A 134 -50.78 10.54 35.77
CA ASP A 134 -49.33 10.60 36.05
C ASP A 134 -49.04 11.09 37.47
N GLU A 135 -49.90 11.96 38.01
CA GLU A 135 -49.75 12.43 39.39
C GLU A 135 -50.18 11.37 40.41
N ASP A 136 -51.14 10.49 40.08
CA ASP A 136 -51.47 9.33 40.92
C ASP A 136 -50.29 8.33 40.94
N LYS A 137 -49.65 8.11 39.80
CA LYS A 137 -48.43 7.28 39.68
C LYS A 137 -47.24 7.90 40.43
N GLY A 138 -47.03 9.21 40.29
CA GLY A 138 -45.97 9.94 40.99
C GLY A 138 -46.18 9.97 42.51
N GLU A 139 -47.42 10.09 42.98
CA GLU A 139 -47.75 9.98 44.41
C GLU A 139 -47.39 8.59 44.95
N LEU A 140 -47.77 7.53 44.24
CA LEU A 140 -47.42 6.15 44.61
C LEU A 140 -45.90 5.95 44.67
N HIS A 141 -45.18 6.44 43.66
CA HIS A 141 -43.72 6.38 43.64
C HIS A 141 -43.11 7.11 44.84
N THR A 142 -43.62 8.29 45.17
CA THR A 142 -43.14 9.08 46.33
C THR A 142 -43.40 8.34 47.65
N ILE A 143 -44.54 7.66 47.79
CA ILE A 143 -44.85 6.82 48.95
C ILE A 143 -43.85 5.66 49.03
N GLN A 144 -43.58 4.97 47.92
CA GLN A 144 -42.61 3.86 47.88
C GLN A 144 -41.17 4.31 48.16
N ASP A 145 -40.73 5.45 47.61
CA ASP A 145 -39.42 6.02 47.89
C ASP A 145 -39.23 6.41 49.36
N THR A 146 -40.33 6.77 50.02
CA THR A 146 -40.30 7.23 51.41
C THR A 146 -40.36 6.07 52.38
N PHE A 147 -41.27 5.12 52.17
CA PHE A 147 -41.51 3.99 53.07
C PHE A 147 -40.83 2.68 52.63
N SER A 148 -40.02 2.72 51.57
CA SER A 148 -39.52 1.56 50.81
C SER A 148 -40.65 0.81 50.08
N SER A 149 -40.28 -0.01 49.10
CA SER A 149 -41.20 -0.95 48.45
C SER A 149 -41.88 -1.90 49.43
N ARG A 150 -41.30 -2.09 50.63
CA ARG A 150 -41.91 -2.78 51.77
C ARG A 150 -43.28 -2.24 52.17
N VAL A 151 -43.60 -0.96 51.92
CA VAL A 151 -44.94 -0.42 52.21
C VAL A 151 -46.03 -1.13 51.41
N ASN A 152 -45.70 -1.60 50.20
CA ASN A 152 -46.63 -2.31 49.33
C ASN A 152 -47.17 -3.57 50.02
N ASP A 153 -46.37 -4.20 50.88
CA ASP A 153 -46.76 -5.37 51.65
C ASP A 153 -47.88 -5.12 52.66
N PHE A 154 -48.17 -3.85 52.97
CA PHE A 154 -49.21 -3.40 53.89
C PHE A 154 -50.30 -2.59 53.20
N THR A 155 -50.22 -2.42 51.87
CA THR A 155 -51.17 -1.58 51.13
C THR A 155 -52.35 -2.37 50.60
N ILE A 156 -53.55 -1.83 50.82
CA ILE A 156 -54.82 -2.23 50.19
C ILE A 156 -55.25 -1.09 49.27
N ILE A 157 -55.62 -1.40 48.04
CA ILE A 157 -56.14 -0.41 47.10
C ILE A 157 -57.64 -0.26 47.31
N LEU A 158 -58.09 0.95 47.62
CA LEU A 158 -59.51 1.26 47.79
C LEU A 158 -60.00 2.07 46.60
N PHE A 159 -60.67 1.40 45.67
CA PHE A 159 -61.38 2.04 44.58
C PHE A 159 -62.69 2.63 45.08
N THR A 160 -62.97 3.88 44.73
CA THR A 160 -64.15 4.61 45.15
C THR A 160 -65.05 4.90 43.94
N THR A 161 -66.35 4.66 44.09
CA THR A 161 -67.34 4.81 43.03
C THR A 161 -68.68 5.28 43.60
N GLU A 162 -69.54 5.84 42.74
CA GLU A 162 -70.95 6.09 43.06
C GLU A 162 -71.87 4.99 42.50
N LEU A 163 -71.34 4.13 41.62
CA LEU A 163 -72.05 2.99 41.04
C LEU A 163 -72.00 1.78 41.98
N ASP A 164 -72.87 0.82 41.73
CA ASP A 164 -72.80 -0.48 42.39
C ASP A 164 -71.43 -1.15 42.10
N PRO A 165 -70.75 -1.76 43.09
CA PRO A 165 -69.49 -2.48 42.87
C PRO A 165 -69.58 -3.59 41.82
N GLU A 166 -70.75 -4.21 41.65
CA GLU A 166 -71.02 -5.25 40.65
C GLU A 166 -71.35 -4.67 39.27
N HIS A 167 -71.45 -3.35 39.15
CA HIS A 167 -71.74 -2.69 37.88
C HIS A 167 -70.68 -3.05 36.82
N PRO A 168 -71.08 -3.46 35.59
CA PRO A 168 -70.13 -3.95 34.58
C PRO A 168 -68.98 -2.99 34.25
N ALA A 169 -69.24 -1.68 34.27
CA ALA A 169 -68.20 -0.67 34.05
C ALA A 169 -67.11 -0.67 35.13
N VAL A 170 -67.49 -0.90 36.40
CA VAL A 170 -66.58 -0.95 37.54
C VAL A 170 -65.76 -2.23 37.50
N VAL A 171 -66.42 -3.38 37.30
CA VAL A 171 -65.76 -4.68 37.21
C VAL A 171 -64.79 -4.73 36.03
N ASN A 172 -65.23 -4.27 34.84
CA ASN A 172 -64.37 -4.24 33.66
C ASN A 172 -63.16 -3.31 33.85
N PHE A 173 -63.35 -2.15 34.49
CA PHE A 173 -62.26 -1.22 34.72
C PHE A 173 -61.17 -1.84 35.61
N VAL A 174 -61.57 -2.40 36.76
CA VAL A 174 -60.61 -2.99 37.70
C VAL A 174 -59.86 -4.18 37.10
N HIS A 175 -60.50 -4.99 36.25
CA HIS A 175 -59.91 -6.22 35.73
C HIS A 175 -59.21 -6.09 34.37
N ARG A 176 -59.53 -5.07 33.56
CA ARG A 176 -59.01 -4.95 32.18
C ARG A 176 -58.01 -3.82 31.97
N ASP A 177 -57.98 -2.82 32.87
CA ASP A 177 -57.02 -1.73 32.76
C ASP A 177 -55.62 -2.18 33.18
N LYS A 178 -54.63 -2.00 32.29
CA LYS A 178 -53.27 -2.49 32.50
C LYS A 178 -52.56 -1.81 33.66
N ASP A 179 -52.68 -0.49 33.77
CA ASP A 179 -52.02 0.28 34.84
C ASP A 179 -52.59 -0.10 36.20
N ILE A 180 -53.89 -0.40 36.27
CA ILE A 180 -54.54 -0.94 37.46
C ILE A 180 -54.05 -2.35 37.77
N GLN A 181 -53.96 -3.24 36.78
CA GLN A 181 -53.45 -4.61 37.00
C GLN A 181 -52.01 -4.60 37.52
N ASP A 182 -51.14 -3.75 36.98
CA ASP A 182 -49.76 -3.59 37.44
C ASP A 182 -49.74 -3.07 38.90
N LEU A 183 -50.59 -2.09 39.23
CA LEU A 183 -50.73 -1.57 40.59
C LEU A 183 -51.23 -2.65 41.58
N LEU A 184 -52.26 -3.41 41.19
CA LEU A 184 -52.77 -4.53 41.97
C LEU A 184 -51.65 -5.55 42.24
N GLN A 185 -50.85 -5.89 41.22
CA GLN A 185 -49.73 -6.82 41.36
C GLN A 185 -48.68 -6.31 42.35
N ILE A 186 -48.31 -5.04 42.29
CA ILE A 186 -47.37 -4.41 43.23
C ILE A 186 -47.88 -4.52 44.67
N CYS A 187 -49.18 -4.35 44.90
CA CYS A 187 -49.80 -4.45 46.22
C CYS A 187 -50.29 -5.85 46.59
N GLY A 188 -49.86 -6.91 45.88
CA GLY A 188 -50.18 -8.30 46.21
C GLY A 188 -51.63 -8.71 45.91
N GLY A 189 -52.28 -8.04 44.95
CA GLY A 189 -53.64 -8.33 44.50
C GLY A 189 -54.75 -7.83 45.43
N ARG A 190 -54.41 -7.07 46.49
CA ARG A 190 -55.36 -6.65 47.53
C ARG A 190 -56.06 -5.36 47.16
N TYR A 191 -57.35 -5.45 46.89
CA TYR A 191 -58.19 -4.28 46.65
C TYR A 191 -59.61 -4.45 47.16
N LEU A 192 -60.29 -3.32 47.29
CA LEU A 192 -61.71 -3.24 47.57
C LEU A 192 -62.34 -2.15 46.70
N VAL A 193 -63.55 -2.40 46.21
CA VAL A 193 -64.38 -1.38 45.59
C VAL A 193 -65.42 -0.91 46.60
N LEU A 194 -65.39 0.38 46.94
CA LEU A 194 -66.28 1.04 47.87
C LEU A 194 -67.23 1.96 47.11
N ASN A 195 -68.53 1.67 47.20
CA ASN A 195 -69.54 2.65 46.88
C ASN A 195 -69.61 3.66 48.03
N ILE A 196 -69.35 4.95 47.79
CA ILE A 196 -69.27 5.95 48.87
C ILE A 196 -70.63 6.12 49.60
N ARG A 197 -71.74 5.72 48.96
CA ARG A 197 -73.11 5.81 49.49
C ARG A 197 -73.58 4.52 50.18
N ASP A 198 -72.81 3.43 50.10
CA ASP A 198 -73.14 2.14 50.70
C ASP A 198 -71.98 1.61 51.56
N ARG A 199 -72.31 1.05 52.72
CA ARG A 199 -71.31 0.58 53.70
C ARG A 199 -71.13 -0.92 53.73
N ARG A 200 -71.90 -1.69 52.93
CA ARG A 200 -71.83 -3.16 52.93
C ARG A 200 -70.42 -3.68 52.63
N GLN A 201 -69.66 -2.97 51.81
CA GLN A 201 -68.33 -3.35 51.34
C GLN A 201 -67.25 -3.18 52.42
N ILE A 202 -67.50 -2.37 53.46
CA ILE A 202 -66.53 -2.12 54.54
C ILE A 202 -66.25 -3.39 55.36
N ARG A 203 -67.17 -4.37 55.39
CA ARG A 203 -66.91 -5.69 55.97
C ARG A 203 -65.72 -6.38 55.29
N GLY A 204 -65.69 -6.36 53.95
CA GLY A 204 -64.60 -6.92 53.16
C GLY A 204 -63.27 -6.19 53.40
N LEU A 205 -63.30 -4.88 53.67
CA LEU A 205 -62.09 -4.14 54.08
C LEU A 205 -61.50 -4.73 55.36
N MET A 206 -62.34 -4.94 56.37
CA MET A 206 -61.91 -5.45 57.68
C MET A 206 -61.36 -6.87 57.58
N GLU A 207 -61.99 -7.72 56.78
CA GLU A 207 -61.53 -9.09 56.50
C GLU A 207 -60.17 -9.10 55.77
N THR A 208 -59.99 -8.21 54.79
CA THR A 208 -58.73 -8.08 54.06
C THR A 208 -57.60 -7.64 54.99
N VAL A 209 -57.86 -6.66 55.86
CA VAL A 209 -56.85 -6.19 56.82
C VAL A 209 -56.44 -7.29 57.80
N GLU A 210 -57.38 -8.14 58.25
CA GLU A 210 -57.05 -9.28 59.10
C GLU A 210 -56.24 -10.35 58.37
N THR A 211 -56.49 -10.52 57.07
CA THR A 211 -55.71 -11.43 56.22
C THR A 211 -54.25 -10.99 56.15
N ILE A 212 -54.00 -9.69 55.90
CA ILE A 212 -52.64 -9.12 55.90
C ILE A 212 -51.93 -9.37 57.23
N ARG A 213 -52.67 -9.21 58.34
CA ARG A 213 -52.16 -9.40 59.69
C ARG A 213 -51.83 -10.86 60.00
N GLY A 214 -52.65 -11.80 59.51
CA GLY A 214 -52.45 -13.24 59.67
C GLY A 214 -51.28 -13.79 58.84
N GLU A 215 -51.12 -13.31 57.60
CA GLU A 215 -50.07 -13.78 56.68
C GLU A 215 -48.67 -13.33 57.09
N LYS A 216 -48.52 -12.09 57.59
CA LYS A 216 -47.20 -11.49 57.83
C LYS A 216 -46.82 -11.39 59.30
N SER A 217 -47.75 -11.64 60.24
CA SER A 217 -47.61 -11.46 61.70
C SER A 217 -47.06 -10.10 62.16
N SER A 218 -46.79 -9.16 61.24
CA SER A 218 -46.11 -7.90 61.47
C SER A 218 -47.00 -6.73 61.04
N VAL A 219 -46.79 -5.57 61.66
CA VAL A 219 -47.38 -4.27 61.32
C VAL A 219 -46.29 -3.36 60.78
N PHE A 220 -46.65 -2.32 60.02
CA PHE A 220 -45.69 -1.31 59.61
C PHE A 220 -45.45 -0.35 60.78
N SER A 221 -44.33 -0.52 61.48
CA SER A 221 -43.99 0.19 62.70
C SER A 221 -42.96 1.30 62.47
N THR A 222 -42.80 2.19 63.45
CA THR A 222 -41.74 3.20 63.46
C THR A 222 -40.33 2.56 63.41
N ASP A 223 -40.14 1.36 63.99
CA ASP A 223 -38.89 0.59 63.87
C ASP A 223 -38.61 0.18 62.42
N LEU A 224 -39.61 -0.36 61.71
CA LEU A 224 -39.46 -0.73 60.29
C LEU A 224 -39.16 0.50 59.44
N PHE A 225 -39.84 1.62 59.70
CA PHE A 225 -39.58 2.87 59.01
C PHE A 225 -38.15 3.38 59.29
N THR A 226 -37.68 3.32 60.53
CA THR A 226 -36.32 3.73 60.91
C THR A 226 -35.26 2.85 60.23
N LYS A 227 -35.50 1.53 60.14
CA LYS A 227 -34.62 0.61 59.41
C LYS A 227 -34.51 0.99 57.92
N VAL A 228 -35.62 1.33 57.28
CA VAL A 228 -35.63 1.82 55.89
C VAL A 228 -34.78 3.08 55.73
N LEU A 229 -34.86 4.02 56.68
CA LEU A 229 -34.04 5.24 56.64
C LEU A 229 -32.56 4.95 56.82
N ILE A 230 -32.20 4.07 57.76
CA ILE A 230 -30.80 3.67 57.99
C ILE A 230 -30.23 2.96 56.76
N GLU A 231 -30.96 1.99 56.18
CA GLU A 231 -30.56 1.28 54.96
C GLU A 231 -30.28 2.27 53.81
N ARG A 232 -31.11 3.31 53.66
CA ARG A 232 -30.91 4.36 52.66
C ARG A 232 -29.68 5.22 52.93
N ILE A 233 -29.44 5.62 54.17
CA ILE A 233 -28.26 6.42 54.55
C ILE A 233 -26.98 5.62 54.29
N LEU A 234 -26.93 4.36 54.72
CA LEU A 234 -25.76 3.49 54.52
C LEU A 234 -25.43 3.30 53.04
N LYS A 235 -26.46 3.17 52.18
CA LYS A 235 -26.25 3.06 50.73
C LYS A 235 -25.57 4.31 50.16
N VAL A 236 -26.05 5.50 50.55
CA VAL A 236 -25.46 6.78 50.10
C VAL A 236 -24.03 6.95 50.61
N GLU A 237 -23.75 6.55 51.86
CA GLU A 237 -22.40 6.59 52.43
C GLU A 237 -21.43 5.67 51.67
N SER A 238 -21.85 4.45 51.32
CA SER A 238 -21.05 3.52 50.51
C SER A 238 -20.72 4.09 49.13
N GLU A 239 -21.71 4.66 48.43
CA GLU A 239 -21.51 5.27 47.11
C GLU A 239 -20.55 6.48 47.19
N LEU A 240 -20.62 7.27 48.27
CA LEU A 240 -19.72 8.40 48.48
C LEU A 240 -18.27 7.96 48.75
N GLN A 241 -18.08 6.83 49.44
CA GLN A 241 -16.75 6.27 49.70
C GLN A 241 -16.09 5.75 48.41
N ASP A 242 -16.84 5.08 47.55
CA ASP A 242 -16.34 4.60 46.25
C ASP A 242 -15.89 5.75 45.34
N VAL A 243 -16.62 6.88 45.35
CA VAL A 243 -16.24 8.08 44.58
C VAL A 243 -14.94 8.68 45.11
N LYS A 244 -14.76 8.75 46.43
CA LYS A 244 -13.52 9.24 47.03
C LYS A 244 -12.33 8.37 46.64
N GLN A 245 -12.46 7.04 46.74
CA GLN A 245 -11.37 6.13 46.39
C GLN A 245 -10.94 6.27 44.93
N LYS A 246 -11.89 6.35 44.00
CA LYS A 246 -11.60 6.57 42.57
C LYS A 246 -10.85 7.89 42.33
N SER A 247 -11.20 8.95 43.05
CA SER A 247 -10.53 10.25 42.92
C SER A 247 -9.08 10.22 43.42
N GLU A 248 -8.78 9.43 44.45
CA GLU A 248 -7.43 9.26 44.99
C GLU A 248 -6.54 8.43 44.03
N ASP A 249 -7.10 7.36 43.46
CA ASP A 249 -6.41 6.51 42.47
C ASP A 249 -6.04 7.30 41.20
N GLU A 250 -6.94 8.16 40.71
CA GLU A 250 -6.67 9.06 39.58
C GLU A 250 -5.55 10.07 39.88
N HIS A 251 -5.52 10.61 41.11
CA HIS A 251 -4.49 11.54 41.55
C HIS A 251 -3.11 10.88 41.65
N GLN A 252 -3.06 9.61 42.03
CA GLN A 252 -1.83 8.84 42.10
C GLN A 252 -1.29 8.48 40.70
N SER A 253 -2.19 8.05 39.80
CA SER A 253 -1.85 7.72 38.40
C SER A 253 -1.29 8.93 37.63
N THR A 254 -1.92 10.09 37.76
CA THR A 254 -1.45 11.34 37.12
C THR A 254 -0.08 11.79 37.64
N LYS A 255 0.20 11.61 38.94
CA LYS A 255 1.52 11.92 39.52
C LYS A 255 2.62 11.01 38.99
N GLN A 256 2.33 9.74 38.74
CA GLN A 256 3.29 8.78 38.18
C GLN A 256 3.60 9.08 36.71
N LEU A 257 2.57 9.37 35.90
CA LEU A 257 2.74 9.75 34.50
C LEU A 257 3.63 11.00 34.35
N ARG A 258 3.50 11.98 35.25
CA ARG A 258 4.31 13.20 35.24
C ARG A 258 5.80 12.92 35.53
N LYS A 259 6.11 11.95 36.39
CA LYS A 259 7.51 11.53 36.66
C LYS A 259 8.13 10.85 35.44
N GLU A 260 7.41 9.90 34.83
CA GLU A 260 7.87 9.19 33.64
C GLU A 260 8.12 10.15 32.47
N THR A 261 7.24 11.14 32.30
CA THR A 261 7.40 12.16 31.25
C THR A 261 8.68 12.99 31.43
N GLU A 262 9.02 13.36 32.67
CA GLU A 262 10.27 14.09 32.95
C GLU A 262 11.52 13.23 32.77
N GLU A 263 11.47 11.94 33.10
CA GLU A 263 12.58 11.03 32.83
C GLU A 263 12.83 10.83 31.33
N VAL A 264 11.76 10.70 30.54
CA VAL A 264 11.86 10.60 29.08
C VAL A 264 12.50 11.84 28.48
N LYS A 265 12.09 13.05 28.91
CA LYS A 265 12.69 14.31 28.44
C LYS A 265 14.18 14.38 28.71
N LYS A 266 14.63 14.01 29.92
CA LYS A 266 16.07 13.98 30.25
C LYS A 266 16.84 13.03 29.34
N ARG A 267 16.31 11.82 29.08
CA ARG A 267 16.95 10.85 28.17
C ARG A 267 17.04 11.38 26.74
N GLU A 268 16.00 12.06 26.25
CA GLU A 268 16.04 12.70 24.92
C GLU A 268 17.12 13.79 24.83
N GLU A 269 17.27 14.63 25.85
CA GLU A 269 18.29 15.68 25.86
C GLU A 269 19.70 15.10 25.87
N GLU A 270 19.95 14.05 26.67
CA GLU A 270 21.23 13.34 26.67
C GLU A 270 21.53 12.70 25.31
N LEU A 271 20.52 12.09 24.68
CA LEU A 271 20.67 11.48 23.36
C LEU A 271 20.95 12.53 22.28
N LYS A 272 20.27 13.69 22.32
CA LYS A 272 20.54 14.83 21.42
C LYS A 272 21.96 15.37 21.61
N LYS A 273 22.47 15.40 22.84
CA LYS A 273 23.84 15.82 23.13
C LYS A 273 24.85 14.86 22.51
N LYS A 274 24.67 13.54 22.68
CA LYS A 274 25.53 12.51 22.07
C LYS A 274 25.56 12.61 20.54
N HIS A 275 24.39 12.72 19.90
CA HIS A 275 24.31 12.90 18.45
C HIS A 275 25.03 14.16 17.96
N ARG A 276 24.94 15.27 18.71
CA ARG A 276 25.65 16.51 18.38
C ARG A 276 27.16 16.34 18.41
N GLU A 277 27.69 15.61 19.40
CA GLU A 277 29.12 15.33 19.52
C GLU A 277 29.60 14.40 18.39
N GLU A 278 28.81 13.39 18.05
CA GLU A 278 29.10 12.47 16.94
C GLU A 278 29.12 13.18 15.58
N ILE A 279 28.13 14.04 15.30
CA ILE A 279 28.09 14.85 14.08
C ILE A 279 29.35 15.74 13.98
N LYS A 280 29.76 16.39 15.07
CA LYS A 280 30.97 17.22 15.10
C LYS A 280 32.23 16.40 14.81
N SER A 281 32.33 15.20 15.38
CA SER A 281 33.45 14.28 15.15
C SER A 281 33.52 13.87 13.67
N LEU A 282 32.39 13.44 13.10
CA LEU A 282 32.30 13.04 11.69
C LEU A 282 32.63 14.19 10.74
N GLN A 283 32.14 15.40 11.04
CA GLN A 283 32.47 16.60 10.25
C GLN A 283 33.97 16.90 10.26
N SER A 284 34.61 16.81 11.43
CA SER A 284 36.06 17.01 11.55
C SER A 284 36.85 15.95 10.77
N GLN A 285 36.46 14.68 10.86
CA GLN A 285 37.09 13.59 10.13
C GLN A 285 36.95 13.75 8.61
N HIS A 286 35.75 14.09 8.13
CA HIS A 286 35.50 14.32 6.71
C HIS A 286 36.30 15.51 6.17
N GLU A 287 36.41 16.59 6.95
CA GLU A 287 37.23 17.74 6.56
C GLU A 287 38.73 17.37 6.48
N GLN A 288 39.23 16.55 7.41
CA GLN A 288 40.60 16.08 7.38
C GLN A 288 40.87 15.17 6.17
N GLN A 289 39.95 14.26 5.84
CA GLN A 289 40.03 13.44 4.62
C GLN A 289 40.01 14.30 3.35
N ARG A 290 39.16 15.33 3.29
CA ARG A 290 39.11 16.26 2.16
C ARG A 290 40.44 17.00 1.97
N LYS A 291 41.06 17.45 3.07
CA LYS A 291 42.40 18.09 3.03
C LYS A 291 43.47 17.14 2.49
N GLN A 292 43.47 15.88 2.93
CA GLN A 292 44.39 14.85 2.42
C GLN A 292 44.19 14.57 0.93
N GLN A 293 42.94 14.45 0.46
CA GLN A 293 42.65 14.25 -0.97
C GLN A 293 43.11 15.43 -1.82
N ILE A 294 42.84 16.66 -1.38
CA ILE A 294 43.27 17.87 -2.10
C ILE A 294 44.80 17.92 -2.21
N GLN A 295 45.53 17.54 -1.15
CA GLN A 295 46.99 17.51 -1.17
C GLN A 295 47.52 16.45 -2.14
N LEU A 296 46.95 15.25 -2.11
CA LEU A 296 47.32 14.19 -3.05
C LEU A 296 47.05 14.60 -4.52
N LEU A 297 45.94 15.29 -4.78
CA LEU A 297 45.63 15.80 -6.12
C LEU A 297 46.66 16.84 -6.58
N LYS A 298 47.06 17.77 -5.70
CA LYS A 298 48.12 18.76 -6.01
C LYS A 298 49.45 18.08 -6.36
N GLU A 299 49.88 17.10 -5.58
CA GLU A 299 51.12 16.35 -5.86
C GLU A 299 51.05 15.58 -7.18
N LYS A 300 49.88 15.00 -7.50
CA LYS A 300 49.65 14.34 -8.79
C LYS A 300 49.70 15.33 -9.95
N ASP A 301 49.05 16.48 -9.82
CA ASP A 301 49.06 17.52 -10.84
C ASP A 301 50.48 18.04 -11.10
N GLU A 302 51.26 18.30 -10.05
CA GLU A 302 52.68 18.68 -10.17
C GLU A 302 53.51 17.60 -10.88
N THR A 303 53.26 16.32 -10.58
CA THR A 303 53.95 15.20 -11.22
C THR A 303 53.60 15.10 -12.71
N ILE A 304 52.32 15.29 -13.06
CA ILE A 304 51.87 15.32 -14.46
C ILE A 304 52.52 16.49 -15.20
N GLU A 305 52.59 17.67 -14.57
CA GLU A 305 53.19 18.88 -15.15
C GLU A 305 54.69 18.67 -15.44
N LYS A 306 55.44 18.06 -14.51
CA LYS A 306 56.84 17.68 -14.72
C LYS A 306 57.02 16.71 -15.89
N ARG A 307 56.22 15.62 -15.93
CA ARG A 307 56.27 14.65 -17.04
C ARG A 307 55.95 15.28 -18.40
N LYS A 308 54.98 16.20 -18.46
CA LYS A 308 54.66 16.93 -19.70
C LYS A 308 55.85 17.75 -20.18
N LYS A 309 56.53 18.46 -19.28
CA LYS A 309 57.73 19.25 -19.62
C LYS A 309 58.88 18.37 -20.09
N GLU A 310 59.13 17.24 -19.41
CA GLU A 310 60.13 16.25 -19.84
C GLU A 310 59.84 15.71 -21.24
N GLN A 311 58.60 15.30 -21.51
CA GLN A 311 58.18 14.83 -22.83
C GLN A 311 58.29 15.92 -23.91
N GLU A 312 57.99 17.17 -23.58
CA GLU A 312 58.14 18.29 -24.52
C GLU A 312 59.62 18.51 -24.88
N GLU A 313 60.51 18.47 -23.89
CA GLU A 313 61.96 18.59 -24.08
C GLU A 313 62.55 17.40 -24.84
N GLU A 314 62.13 16.17 -24.53
CA GLU A 314 62.49 14.98 -25.32
C GLU A 314 61.99 15.08 -26.75
N GLY A 315 60.75 15.53 -26.95
CA GLY A 315 60.19 15.79 -28.28
C GLY A 315 60.97 16.86 -29.05
N LYS A 316 61.47 17.92 -28.37
CA LYS A 316 62.36 18.92 -28.99
C LYS A 316 63.71 18.30 -29.38
N LYS A 317 64.31 17.44 -28.55
CA LYS A 317 65.56 16.73 -28.87
C LYS A 317 65.40 15.80 -30.06
N TRP A 318 64.34 14.99 -30.07
CA TRP A 318 64.03 14.08 -31.18
C TRP A 318 63.85 14.84 -32.50
N ARG A 319 63.06 15.93 -32.50
CA ARG A 319 62.88 16.78 -33.69
C ARG A 319 64.20 17.34 -34.23
N LYS A 320 65.10 17.80 -33.36
CA LYS A 320 66.44 18.26 -33.76
C LYS A 320 67.27 17.15 -34.39
N GLN A 321 67.21 15.94 -33.82
CA GLN A 321 67.93 14.78 -34.34
C GLN A 321 67.37 14.32 -35.70
N GLU A 322 66.05 14.27 -35.84
CA GLU A 322 65.37 13.96 -37.10
C GLU A 322 65.68 14.99 -38.19
N GLU A 323 65.70 16.29 -37.85
CA GLU A 323 66.07 17.35 -38.79
C GLU A 323 67.54 17.22 -39.23
N LEU A 324 68.44 16.85 -38.32
CA LEU A 324 69.84 16.59 -38.66
C LEU A 324 69.96 15.40 -39.61
N GLN A 325 69.31 14.28 -39.31
CA GLN A 325 69.29 13.13 -40.20
C GLN A 325 68.68 13.48 -41.56
N ARG A 326 67.61 14.28 -41.60
CA ARG A 326 67.00 14.74 -42.84
C ARG A 326 67.97 15.59 -43.67
N LYS A 327 68.76 16.47 -43.03
CA LYS A 327 69.81 17.25 -43.71
C LYS A 327 70.91 16.36 -44.26
N GLU A 328 71.39 15.38 -43.48
CA GLU A 328 72.38 14.41 -43.94
C GLU A 328 71.88 13.58 -45.13
N TRP A 329 70.64 13.07 -45.05
CA TRP A 329 70.02 12.33 -46.15
C TRP A 329 69.85 13.20 -47.39
N LYS A 330 69.48 14.47 -47.24
CA LYS A 330 69.39 15.42 -48.35
C LYS A 330 70.75 15.64 -49.01
N GLN A 331 71.82 15.83 -48.24
CA GLN A 331 73.18 15.95 -48.76
C GLN A 331 73.64 14.67 -49.47
N LYS A 332 73.34 13.49 -48.90
CA LYS A 332 73.65 12.20 -49.54
C LYS A 332 72.91 12.04 -50.86
N LEU A 333 71.62 12.42 -50.90
CA LEU A 333 70.81 12.38 -52.11
C LEU A 333 71.39 13.30 -53.19
N GLU A 334 71.67 14.56 -52.86
CA GLU A 334 72.27 15.53 -53.79
C GLU A 334 73.66 15.07 -54.29
N ALA A 335 74.49 14.53 -53.40
CA ALA A 335 75.78 13.94 -53.79
C ALA A 335 75.60 12.74 -54.74
N SER A 336 74.58 11.90 -54.53
CA SER A 336 74.29 10.77 -55.40
C SER A 336 73.76 11.21 -56.77
N GLU A 337 72.88 12.22 -56.82
CA GLU A 337 72.37 12.80 -58.07
C GLU A 337 73.51 13.43 -58.88
N ASN A 338 74.40 14.18 -58.22
CA ASN A 338 75.58 14.74 -58.86
C ASN A 338 76.54 13.66 -59.38
N ARG A 339 76.74 12.56 -58.64
CA ARG A 339 77.53 11.41 -59.12
C ARG A 339 76.93 10.78 -60.37
N VAL A 340 75.62 10.53 -60.37
CA VAL A 340 74.90 10.00 -61.54
C VAL A 340 75.01 10.97 -62.72
N LYS A 341 74.93 12.28 -62.47
CA LYS A 341 75.09 13.31 -63.51
C LYS A 341 76.49 13.28 -64.13
N VAL A 342 77.54 13.24 -63.32
CA VAL A 342 78.93 13.13 -63.80
C VAL A 342 79.14 11.83 -64.57
N GLU A 343 78.62 10.71 -64.08
CA GLU A 343 78.73 9.42 -64.77
C GLU A 343 78.01 9.46 -66.13
N ARG A 344 76.85 10.12 -66.21
CA ARG A 344 76.14 10.32 -67.48
C ARG A 344 76.96 11.16 -68.46
N GLU A 345 77.53 12.28 -68.01
CA GLU A 345 78.39 13.13 -68.85
C GLU A 345 79.63 12.37 -69.34
N GLN A 346 80.24 11.53 -68.48
CA GLN A 346 81.34 10.65 -68.87
C GLN A 346 80.93 9.62 -69.92
N ARG A 347 79.75 8.99 -69.77
CA ARG A 347 79.21 8.04 -70.76
C ARG A 347 78.95 8.72 -72.10
N GLU A 348 78.31 9.89 -72.10
CA GLU A 348 78.07 10.67 -73.32
C GLU A 348 79.39 11.09 -74.00
N ALA A 349 80.40 11.49 -73.22
CA ALA A 349 81.73 11.82 -73.75
C ALA A 349 82.45 10.59 -74.33
N ALA A 350 82.35 9.43 -73.67
CA ALA A 350 82.90 8.18 -74.16
C ALA A 350 82.21 7.72 -75.45
N GLU A 351 80.88 7.84 -75.53
CA GLU A 351 80.09 7.52 -76.71
C GLU A 351 80.49 8.42 -77.90
N LYS A 352 80.64 9.73 -77.69
CA LYS A 352 81.15 10.65 -78.73
C LYS A 352 82.55 10.27 -79.23
N LYS A 353 83.47 9.88 -78.34
CA LYS A 353 84.82 9.41 -78.73
C LYS A 353 84.74 8.13 -79.55
N LEU A 354 83.86 7.22 -79.18
CA LEU A 354 83.66 5.95 -79.87
C LEU A 354 83.01 6.17 -81.24
N GLU A 355 82.05 7.09 -81.34
CA GLU A 355 81.46 7.50 -82.62
C GLU A 355 82.49 8.18 -83.52
N GLN A 356 83.33 9.06 -82.98
CA GLN A 356 84.44 9.67 -83.73
C GLN A 356 85.40 8.61 -84.27
N SER A 357 85.81 7.65 -83.43
CA SER A 357 86.68 6.54 -83.85
C SER A 357 86.02 5.68 -84.93
N ARG A 358 84.71 5.44 -84.85
CA ARG A 358 83.96 4.74 -85.92
C ARG A 358 83.97 5.53 -87.23
N ARG A 359 83.82 6.86 -87.18
CA ARG A 359 83.88 7.73 -88.37
C ARG A 359 85.28 7.75 -88.99
N ASP A 360 86.33 7.83 -88.16
CA ASP A 360 87.73 7.73 -88.60
C ASP A 360 87.97 6.38 -89.30
N TRP A 361 87.58 5.28 -88.65
CA TRP A 361 87.75 3.95 -89.21
C TRP A 361 86.97 3.72 -90.52
N ALA A 362 85.77 4.32 -90.64
CA ALA A 362 85.01 4.30 -91.88
C ALA A 362 85.72 5.08 -93.01
N ARG A 363 86.36 6.22 -92.70
CA ARG A 363 87.18 6.98 -93.67
C ARG A 363 88.39 6.18 -94.11
N ASP A 364 89.11 5.57 -93.16
CA ASP A 364 90.30 4.76 -93.44
C ASP A 364 89.95 3.56 -94.33
N ARG A 365 88.80 2.91 -94.07
CA ARG A 365 88.30 1.82 -94.93
C ARG A 365 88.03 2.29 -96.36
N VAL A 366 87.35 3.43 -96.54
CA VAL A 366 87.09 3.98 -97.89
C VAL A 366 88.39 4.37 -98.59
N ALA A 367 89.37 4.92 -97.86
CA ALA A 367 90.68 5.23 -98.40
C ALA A 367 91.43 3.97 -98.85
N TRP A 368 91.41 2.92 -98.02
CA TRP A 368 92.02 1.63 -98.33
C TRP A 368 91.37 0.95 -99.54
N ASP A 369 90.03 1.00 -99.65
CA ASP A 369 89.34 0.45 -100.82
C ASP A 369 89.71 1.20 -102.12
N LYS A 370 89.82 2.55 -102.07
CA LYS A 370 90.32 3.33 -103.23
C LYS A 370 91.75 2.98 -103.61
N GLU A 371 92.62 2.77 -102.63
CA GLU A 371 94.02 2.38 -102.89
C GLU A 371 94.08 1.00 -103.55
N LYS A 372 93.31 0.04 -103.05
CA LYS A 372 93.18 -1.31 -103.60
C LYS A 372 92.64 -1.28 -105.03
N ASP A 373 91.58 -0.51 -105.29
CA ASP A 373 91.01 -0.36 -106.63
C ASP A 373 92.04 0.26 -107.59
N GLY A 374 92.78 1.28 -107.14
CA GLY A 374 93.87 1.88 -107.92
C GLY A 374 95.03 0.92 -108.21
N ILE A 375 95.36 0.01 -107.29
CA ILE A 375 96.34 -1.06 -107.54
C ILE A 375 95.81 -2.04 -108.60
N LEU A 376 94.55 -2.46 -108.49
CA LEU A 376 93.91 -3.37 -109.44
C LEU A 376 93.89 -2.78 -110.85
N GLU A 377 93.56 -1.50 -110.96
CA GLU A 377 93.43 -0.79 -112.22
C GLU A 377 94.80 -0.63 -112.92
N ARG A 378 95.87 -0.30 -112.18
CA ARG A 378 97.24 -0.28 -112.71
C ARG A 378 97.66 -1.64 -113.26
N MET A 379 97.44 -2.70 -112.47
CA MET A 379 97.79 -4.06 -112.87
C MET A 379 97.00 -4.51 -114.11
N HIS A 380 95.73 -4.12 -114.22
CA HIS A 380 94.92 -4.37 -115.42
C HIS A 380 95.46 -3.63 -116.65
N GLN A 381 95.92 -2.38 -116.47
CA GLN A 381 96.50 -1.56 -117.53
C GLN A 381 97.85 -2.10 -118.04
N GLU A 382 98.71 -2.55 -117.12
CA GLU A 382 99.97 -3.25 -117.45
C GLU A 382 99.71 -4.54 -118.23
N LEU A 383 98.75 -5.36 -117.78
CA LEU A 383 98.38 -6.60 -118.48
C LEU A 383 97.90 -6.30 -119.92
N LYS A 384 97.14 -5.22 -120.09
CA LYS A 384 96.64 -4.77 -121.39
C LYS A 384 97.76 -4.29 -122.31
N GLN A 385 98.75 -3.55 -121.79
CA GLN A 385 99.93 -3.11 -122.54
C GLN A 385 100.79 -4.30 -122.97
N ASN A 386 101.10 -5.23 -122.06
CA ASN A 386 101.85 -6.45 -122.37
C ASN A 386 101.14 -7.30 -123.44
N LEU A 387 99.81 -7.37 -123.40
CA LEU A 387 99.02 -8.06 -124.42
C LEU A 387 99.09 -7.35 -125.80
N GLN A 388 99.13 -6.02 -125.83
CA GLN A 388 99.31 -5.26 -127.07
C GLN A 388 100.71 -5.45 -127.65
N GLU A 389 101.73 -5.40 -126.82
CA GLU A 389 103.13 -5.57 -127.23
C GLU A 389 103.39 -6.98 -127.76
N THR A 390 102.87 -8.01 -127.08
CA THR A 390 102.94 -9.40 -127.57
C THR A 390 102.21 -9.60 -128.89
N LYS A 391 101.04 -8.96 -129.08
CA LYS A 391 100.33 -8.95 -130.37
C LYS A 391 101.16 -8.29 -131.48
N GLN A 392 101.77 -7.13 -131.20
CA GLN A 392 102.65 -6.45 -132.18
C GLN A 392 103.86 -7.30 -132.55
N ASN A 393 104.54 -7.89 -131.58
CA ASN A 393 105.66 -8.80 -131.83
C ASN A 393 105.26 -10.02 -132.70
N LEU A 394 104.09 -10.60 -132.45
CA LEU A 394 103.53 -11.68 -133.27
C LEU A 394 103.22 -11.23 -134.70
N GLU A 395 102.68 -10.02 -134.88
CA GLU A 395 102.43 -9.47 -136.21
C GLU A 395 103.72 -9.17 -136.97
N GLU A 396 104.73 -8.62 -136.30
CA GLU A 396 106.06 -8.43 -136.89
C GLU A 396 106.72 -9.74 -137.29
N GLU A 397 106.64 -10.78 -136.46
CA GLU A 397 107.10 -12.13 -136.80
C GLU A 397 106.36 -12.68 -138.03
N ARG A 398 105.04 -12.56 -138.07
CA ARG A 398 104.23 -12.98 -139.21
C ARG A 398 104.68 -12.26 -140.49
N ASP A 399 104.97 -10.97 -140.42
CA ASP A 399 105.43 -10.19 -141.58
C ASP A 399 106.87 -10.51 -141.97
N ARG A 400 107.74 -10.84 -141.01
CA ARG A 400 109.09 -11.40 -141.26
C ARG A 400 109.00 -12.71 -142.05
N TYR A 401 108.15 -13.64 -141.63
CA TYR A 401 107.93 -14.91 -142.34
C TYR A 401 107.37 -14.70 -143.76
N ARG A 402 106.45 -13.74 -143.93
CA ARG A 402 105.85 -13.41 -145.24
C ARG A 402 106.91 -12.91 -146.23
N LYS A 403 107.78 -11.99 -145.81
CA LYS A 403 108.91 -11.49 -146.63
C LYS A 403 109.90 -12.60 -147.00
N LEU A 404 110.22 -13.48 -146.06
CA LEU A 404 111.12 -14.62 -146.33
C LEU A 404 110.53 -15.58 -147.36
N GLN A 405 109.21 -15.83 -147.33
CA GLN A 405 108.51 -16.59 -148.35
C GLN A 405 108.60 -15.90 -149.73
N GLU A 406 108.32 -14.61 -149.80
CA GLU A 406 108.39 -13.83 -151.05
C GLU A 406 109.81 -13.88 -151.67
N ASP A 407 110.85 -13.73 -150.86
CA ASP A 407 112.24 -13.84 -151.28
C ASP A 407 112.59 -15.23 -151.83
N PHE A 408 112.08 -16.29 -151.19
CA PHE A 408 112.26 -17.67 -151.63
C PHE A 408 111.58 -17.92 -152.99
N TYR A 409 110.35 -17.42 -153.17
CA TYR A 409 109.62 -17.48 -154.44
C TYR A 409 110.32 -16.68 -155.56
N GLN A 410 110.82 -15.48 -155.26
CA GLN A 410 111.58 -14.65 -156.22
C GLN A 410 112.86 -15.33 -156.70
N LYS A 411 113.65 -15.92 -155.78
CA LYS A 411 114.88 -16.64 -156.14
C LYS A 411 114.58 -17.83 -157.05
N ARG A 412 113.57 -18.65 -156.71
CA ARG A 412 113.16 -19.80 -157.54
C ARG A 412 112.73 -19.38 -158.96
N ARG A 413 112.05 -18.24 -159.08
CA ARG A 413 111.67 -17.66 -160.38
C ARG A 413 112.88 -17.25 -161.22
N LYS A 414 113.92 -16.67 -160.61
CA LYS A 414 115.16 -16.29 -161.32
C LYS A 414 115.94 -17.52 -161.83
N TRP A 415 116.07 -18.57 -161.01
CA TRP A 415 116.73 -19.82 -161.42
C TRP A 415 116.02 -20.56 -162.55
N THR A 416 114.68 -20.49 -162.58
CA THR A 416 113.88 -21.08 -163.68
C THR A 416 114.06 -20.31 -165.00
N TYR A 417 114.06 -18.97 -164.99
CA TYR A 417 114.33 -18.17 -166.19
C TYR A 417 115.76 -18.36 -166.75
N LEU A 418 116.77 -18.45 -165.88
CA LEU A 418 118.16 -18.75 -166.28
C LEU A 418 118.32 -20.15 -166.88
N GLY A 419 117.61 -21.15 -166.35
CA GLY A 419 117.57 -22.49 -166.94
C GLY A 419 116.95 -22.50 -168.35
N PHE A 420 115.85 -21.75 -168.53
CA PHE A 420 115.18 -21.63 -169.82
C PHE A 420 116.03 -20.92 -170.89
N THR A 421 116.74 -19.84 -170.54
CA THR A 421 117.58 -19.10 -171.51
C THR A 421 118.79 -19.89 -171.97
N LEU A 422 119.42 -20.67 -171.09
CA LEU A 422 120.54 -21.55 -171.44
C LEU A 422 120.11 -22.65 -172.42
N LEU A 423 118.91 -23.22 -172.20
CA LEU A 423 118.31 -24.22 -173.09
C LEU A 423 118.05 -23.65 -174.49
N LEU A 424 117.54 -22.41 -174.56
CA LEU A 424 117.23 -21.70 -175.80
C LEU A 424 118.50 -21.36 -176.59
N ALA A 425 119.58 -20.96 -175.92
CA ALA A 425 120.87 -20.72 -176.54
C ALA A 425 121.47 -21.99 -177.16
N VAL A 426 121.37 -23.14 -176.48
CA VAL A 426 121.78 -24.44 -177.02
C VAL A 426 120.99 -24.80 -178.28
N CYS A 427 119.68 -24.59 -178.29
CA CYS A 427 118.84 -24.80 -179.48
C CYS A 427 119.26 -23.91 -180.66
N LEU A 428 119.60 -22.65 -180.42
CA LEU A 428 120.04 -21.71 -181.47
C LEU A 428 121.40 -22.10 -182.08
N VAL A 429 122.34 -22.60 -181.27
CA VAL A 429 123.63 -23.11 -181.78
C VAL A 429 123.42 -24.35 -182.65
N LEU A 430 122.53 -25.25 -182.25
CA LEU A 430 122.18 -26.44 -183.05
C LEU A 430 121.55 -26.05 -184.39
N LEU A 431 120.68 -25.04 -184.41
CA LEU A 431 120.10 -24.50 -185.64
C LEU A 431 121.14 -23.82 -186.55
N TYR A 432 122.11 -23.11 -185.98
CA TYR A 432 123.19 -22.48 -186.73
C TYR A 432 124.11 -23.50 -187.43
N VAL A 433 124.38 -24.64 -186.80
CA VAL A 433 125.17 -25.73 -187.39
C VAL A 433 124.41 -26.41 -188.53
N TYR A 434 123.10 -26.60 -188.38
CA TYR A 434 122.27 -27.29 -189.38
C TYR A 434 122.18 -26.53 -190.72
N HIS A 435 122.18 -25.20 -190.69
CA HIS A 435 121.96 -24.39 -191.90
C HIS A 435 123.25 -24.15 -192.74
N ARG A 436 124.41 -24.59 -192.24
CA ARG A 436 125.72 -24.39 -192.90
C ARG A 436 126.16 -25.60 -193.75
N HIS A 437 125.32 -26.63 -193.83
CA HIS A 437 125.46 -27.84 -194.65
C HIS A 437 124.32 -27.90 -195.65
#